data_AF-A0A820H2X8-F1
#
_entry.id   AF-A0A820H2X8-F1
#
_cell.length_a   1.000
_cell.length_b   1.000
_cell.length_c   1.000
_cell.angle_alpha   90.00
_cell.angle_beta   90.00
_cell.angle_gamma   90.00
#
_symmetry.space_group_name_H-M   'P 1'
#
loop_
_entity.id
_entity.type
_entity.pdbx_description
1 polymer ?
#
loop_
_entity_poly.entity_id
_entity_poly.type
_entity_poly.pdbx_seq_one_letter_code
_entity_poly.pdbx_strand_id
1 'polypeptide(L)' 'DYDENKPNSYISYFDANNLYGWAMSQSLPTGNFKWLKKDIATILESNSKKGYILEVDLEYPKELHDLHNDYPLGAE' A
#
# COMPACT_ATOMS: atom_id res chain seq x y z
N ASP A 1 11.12 -32.76 -5.18
CA ASP A 1 10.08 -33.80 -5.25
C ASP A 1 8.73 -33.24 -4.85
N TYR A 2 7.71 -33.56 -5.64
CA TYR A 2 6.32 -33.22 -5.35
C TYR A 2 5.78 -34.17 -4.28
N ASP A 3 5.10 -33.64 -3.26
CA ASP A 3 4.50 -34.40 -2.16
C ASP A 3 2.98 -34.19 -2.20
N GLU A 4 2.26 -35.24 -2.56
CA GLU A 4 0.80 -35.23 -2.70
C GLU A 4 0.04 -34.95 -1.39
N ASN A 5 0.70 -35.10 -0.25
CA ASN A 5 0.11 -34.83 1.07
C ASN A 5 0.23 -33.36 1.48
N LYS A 6 0.98 -32.56 0.73
CA LYS A 6 1.13 -31.12 0.98
C LYS A 6 0.11 -30.33 0.17
N PRO A 7 -0.41 -29.22 0.73
CA PRO A 7 -1.28 -28.33 -0.02
C PRO A 7 -0.55 -27.81 -1.27
N ASN A 8 -1.28 -27.74 -2.39
CA ASN A 8 -0.74 -27.20 -3.62
C ASN A 8 -0.38 -25.72 -3.43
N SER A 9 0.86 -25.35 -3.77
CA SER A 9 1.32 -23.97 -3.81
C SER A 9 1.43 -23.49 -5.26
N TYR A 10 0.89 -22.31 -5.56
CA TYR A 10 0.99 -21.68 -6.87
C TYR A 10 1.63 -20.30 -6.71
N ILE A 11 2.52 -19.92 -7.62
CA ILE A 11 3.05 -18.54 -7.69
C ILE A 11 2.16 -17.77 -8.64
N SER A 12 1.40 -16.80 -8.13
CA SER A 12 0.65 -15.88 -8.97
C SER A 12 1.61 -14.90 -9.65
N TYR A 13 1.52 -14.78 -10.98
CA TYR A 13 2.29 -13.80 -11.76
C TYR A 13 1.36 -12.69 -12.23
N PHE A 14 1.51 -11.51 -11.64
CA PHE A 14 0.78 -10.31 -12.01
C PHE A 14 1.74 -9.28 -12.59
N ASP A 15 1.43 -8.76 -13.77
CA ASP A 15 2.17 -7.67 -14.41
C ASP A 15 1.23 -6.52 -14.77
N ALA A 16 1.65 -5.30 -14.48
CA ALA A 16 0.91 -4.10 -14.77
C ALA A 16 1.48 -3.44 -16.04
N ASN A 17 0.72 -3.53 -17.14
CA ASN A 17 1.08 -2.90 -18.41
C ASN A 17 1.23 -1.37 -18.23
N ASN A 18 2.45 -0.86 -18.44
CA ASN A 18 2.77 0.57 -18.35
C ASN A 18 2.42 1.19 -16.98
N LEU A 19 2.82 0.54 -15.89
CA LEU A 19 2.56 0.98 -14.50
C LEU A 19 2.87 2.48 -14.27
N TYR A 20 4.06 2.92 -14.65
CA TYR A 20 4.45 4.33 -14.45
C TYR A 20 3.65 5.29 -15.31
N GLY A 21 3.39 4.97 -16.59
CA GLY A 21 2.59 5.84 -17.45
C GLY A 21 1.14 5.95 -16.95
N TRP A 22 0.57 4.86 -16.47
CA TRP A 22 -0.75 4.87 -15.84
C TRP A 22 -0.76 5.71 -14.56
N ALA A 23 0.24 5.55 -13.69
CA ALA A 23 0.39 6.31 -12.45
C ALA A 23 0.59 7.81 -12.72
N MET A 24 1.40 8.16 -13.71
CA MET A 24 1.63 9.56 -14.15
C MET A 24 0.41 10.19 -14.82
N SER A 25 -0.54 9.37 -15.31
CA SER A 25 -1.81 9.88 -15.83
C SER A 25 -2.82 10.20 -14.72
N GLN A 26 -2.55 9.82 -13.47
CA GLN A 26 -3.38 10.17 -12.32
C GLN A 26 -3.06 11.60 -11.84
N SER A 27 -3.95 12.14 -10.99
CA SER A 27 -3.69 13.45 -10.37
C SER A 27 -2.54 13.32 -9.36
N LEU A 28 -1.41 13.98 -9.65
CA LEU A 28 -0.23 13.97 -8.80
C LEU A 28 -0.08 15.28 -8.01
N PRO A 29 0.44 15.23 -6.78
CA PRO A 29 0.76 16.43 -6.02
C PRO A 29 1.98 17.14 -6.64
N THR A 30 1.77 18.31 -7.23
CA THR A 30 2.82 19.08 -7.93
C THR A 30 3.41 20.23 -7.12
N GLY A 31 2.82 20.60 -5.97
CA GLY A 31 3.32 21.70 -5.14
C GLY A 31 2.34 22.15 -4.05
N ASN A 32 2.63 23.31 -3.44
CA ASN A 32 1.88 23.89 -2.33
C ASN A 32 1.85 23.03 -1.05
N PHE A 33 2.90 22.25 -0.80
CA PHE A 33 3.05 21.47 0.42
C PHE A 33 3.08 22.37 1.64
N LYS A 34 2.26 22.04 2.64
CA LYS A 34 2.17 22.77 3.90
C LYS A 34 1.95 21.77 5.03
N TRP A 35 2.65 22.01 6.14
CA TRP A 35 2.39 21.30 7.38
C TRP A 35 1.00 21.66 7.91
N LEU A 36 0.22 20.64 8.27
CA LEU A 36 -1.11 20.80 8.84
C LEU A 36 -1.12 20.18 10.24
N LYS A 37 -1.70 20.89 11.20
CA LYS A 37 -2.07 20.31 12.50
C LYS A 37 -3.51 19.82 12.40
N LYS A 38 -3.69 18.65 11.80
CA LYS A 38 -4.97 17.93 11.73
C LYS A 38 -4.75 16.51 12.24
N ASP A 39 -5.79 15.97 12.86
CA ASP A 39 -5.80 14.56 13.24
C ASP A 39 -5.85 13.66 12.00
N ILE A 40 -5.13 12.54 12.06
CA ILE A 40 -5.04 11.54 10.98
C ILE A 40 -6.42 10.96 10.70
N ALA A 41 -7.23 10.71 11.74
CA ALA A 41 -8.59 10.18 11.58
C ALA A 41 -9.44 11.07 10.64
N THR A 42 -9.35 12.40 10.81
CA THR A 42 -10.05 13.36 9.96
C THR A 42 -9.53 13.37 8.52
N ILE A 43 -8.26 13.03 8.31
CA ILE A 43 -7.66 12.93 6.98
C ILE A 43 -8.18 11.70 6.26
N LEU A 44 -8.19 10.55 6.94
CA LEU A 44 -8.61 9.25 6.38
C LEU A 44 -10.09 9.21 6.00
N GLU A 45 -10.94 9.94 6.71
CA GLU A 45 -12.37 10.04 6.40
C GLU A 45 -12.69 11.02 5.25
N SER A 46 -11.69 11.75 4.75
CA SER A 46 -11.93 12.82 3.77
C SER A 46 -11.85 12.34 2.32
N ASN A 47 -12.97 12.39 1.59
CA ASN A 47 -12.99 12.30 0.13
C ASN A 47 -12.61 13.65 -0.53
N SER A 48 -11.48 14.23 -0.11
CA SER A 48 -11.04 15.55 -0.57
C SER A 48 -10.31 15.49 -1.91
N LYS A 49 -10.43 16.56 -2.70
CA LYS A 49 -9.55 16.80 -3.86
C LYS A 49 -8.11 17.15 -3.48
N LYS A 50 -7.85 17.42 -2.19
CA LYS A 50 -6.50 17.67 -1.67
C LYS A 50 -5.91 16.37 -1.14
N GLY A 51 -4.74 15.99 -1.67
CA GLY A 51 -3.95 14.89 -1.13
C GLY A 51 -3.26 15.27 0.18
N TYR A 52 -2.91 14.26 0.96
CA TYR A 52 -2.16 14.39 2.21
C TYR A 52 -0.96 13.44 2.17
N ILE A 53 0.14 13.87 2.79
CA ILE A 53 1.33 13.04 3.04
C ILE A 53 1.43 12.93 4.55
N LEU A 54 1.57 11.70 5.04
CA LEU A 54 1.65 11.40 6.46
C LEU A 54 3.06 10.90 6.78
N GLU A 55 3.70 11.55 7.74
CA GLU A 55 4.90 11.04 8.39
C GLU A 55 4.44 10.40 9.70
N VAL A 56 4.60 9.09 9.82
CA VAL A 56 4.12 8.29 10.95
C VAL A 56 5.14 7.22 11.32
N ASP A 57 5.18 6.88 12.60
CA ASP A 57 5.74 5.61 13.04
C ASP A 57 4.68 4.53 12.85
N LEU A 58 5.01 3.46 12.11
CA LEU A 58 4.12 2.35 11.84
C LEU A 58 4.56 1.11 12.61
N GLU A 59 3.67 0.56 13.43
CA GLU A 59 3.83 -0.78 14.00
C GLU A 59 3.00 -1.77 13.20
N TYR A 60 3.63 -2.86 12.74
CA TYR A 60 2.98 -3.88 11.91
C TYR A 60 2.74 -5.17 12.70
N PRO A 61 1.49 -5.48 13.09
CA PRO A 61 1.17 -6.59 13.98
C PRO A 61 1.61 -7.95 13.42
N LYS A 62 2.22 -8.79 14.27
CA LYS A 62 2.78 -10.10 13.87
C LYS A 62 1.73 -11.07 13.35
N GLU A 63 0.52 -11.00 13.90
CA GLU A 63 -0.61 -11.81 13.46
C GLU A 63 -1.01 -11.58 12.00
N LEU A 64 -0.59 -10.47 11.39
CA LEU A 64 -0.87 -10.14 9.99
C LEU A 64 0.23 -10.62 9.04
N HIS A 65 1.40 -11.04 9.54
CA HIS A 65 2.57 -11.36 8.71
C HIS A 65 2.29 -12.54 7.78
N ASP A 66 1.74 -13.62 8.32
CA ASP A 66 1.38 -14.79 7.50
C ASP A 66 0.25 -14.47 6.52
N LEU A 67 -0.70 -13.63 6.92
CA LEU A 67 -1.84 -13.24 6.09
C LEU A 67 -1.43 -12.33 4.92
N HIS A 68 -0.44 -11.46 5.12
CA HIS A 68 0.01 -10.48 4.13
C HIS A 68 1.34 -10.88 3.46
N ASN A 69 1.78 -12.13 3.61
CA ASN A 69 3.06 -12.62 3.08
C ASN A 69 3.17 -12.44 1.55
N ASP A 70 2.05 -12.58 0.83
CA ASP A 70 2.03 -12.42 -0.63
C ASP A 70 2.17 -10.94 -1.07
N TYR A 71 1.70 -10.00 -0.25
CA TYR A 71 1.73 -8.54 -0.52
C TYR A 71 1.92 -7.74 0.78
N PRO A 72 3.15 -7.69 1.32
CA PRO A 72 3.43 -6.93 2.53
C PRO A 72 3.24 -5.44 2.30
N LEU A 73 2.38 -4.81 3.10
CA LEU A 73 2.02 -3.39 2.97
C LEU A 73 2.92 -2.45 3.78
N GLY A 74 3.72 -3.00 4.68
CA GLY A 74 4.80 -2.32 5.38
C GLY A 74 6.02 -3.23 5.35
N ALA A 75 7.05 -2.82 4.62
CA ALA A 75 8.33 -3.51 4.65
C ALA A 75 9.10 -3.06 5.89
N GLU A 76 9.65 -4.02 6.65
CA GLU A 76 10.68 -3.74 7.67
C GLU A 76 12.07 -3.57 7.04
#